data_AF-A0A5R8VGJ3-F1
#
_entry.id   AF-A0A5R8VGJ3-F1
#
_cell.length_a   1.000
_cell.length_b   1.000
_cell.length_c   1.000
_cell.angle_alpha   90.00
_cell.angle_beta   90.00
_cell.angle_gamma   90.00
#
_symmetry.space_group_name_H-M   'P 1'
#
loop_
_entity.id
_entity.type
_entity.pdbx_description
1 polymer ?
#
loop_
_entity_poly.entity_id
_entity_poly.type
_entity_poly.pdbx_seq_one_letter_code
_entity_poly.pdbx_strand_id
1 'polypeptide(L)'
;MSFDPNEPEQRRRLRAAIKAAGISVSELWLKYFSLSGDAGEYEVEAYLQGLLSLPAVQRDLLALAANELIDDLPRPRAPYSDDFGPEPAGADGGDGPTPGSADDRTAGADE
;
A
#
# COMPACT_ATOMS: atom_id res chain seq x y z
N MET A 1 11.66 -11.79 -37.10
CA MET A 1 10.70 -11.79 -35.98
C MET A 1 11.03 -12.99 -35.11
N SER A 2 11.89 -12.83 -34.11
CA SER A 2 12.22 -13.92 -33.19
C SER A 2 11.18 -13.89 -32.07
N PHE A 3 10.29 -14.89 -32.05
CA PHE A 3 9.45 -15.14 -30.89
C PHE A 3 10.38 -15.50 -29.73
N ASP A 4 10.46 -14.61 -28.76
CA ASP A 4 11.25 -14.86 -27.56
C ASP A 4 10.48 -15.87 -26.71
N PRO A 5 11.01 -17.09 -26.50
CA PRO A 5 10.32 -18.13 -25.74
C PRO A 5 10.04 -17.70 -24.29
N ASN A 6 10.74 -16.68 -23.80
CA ASN A 6 10.59 -16.18 -22.43
C ASN A 6 9.50 -15.10 -22.31
N GLU A 7 8.96 -14.58 -23.41
CA GLU A 7 7.94 -13.53 -23.39
C GLU A 7 6.73 -13.89 -22.50
N PRO A 8 6.12 -15.09 -22.61
CA PRO A 8 4.97 -15.44 -21.78
C PRO A 8 5.31 -15.48 -20.29
N GLU A 9 6.52 -15.93 -19.95
CA GLU A 9 7.02 -15.99 -18.58
C GLU A 9 7.27 -14.58 -18.02
N GLN A 10 7.95 -13.72 -18.79
CA GLN A 10 8.23 -12.33 -18.43
C GLN A 10 6.92 -11.56 -18.20
N ARG A 11 5.96 -11.68 -19.13
CA ARG A 11 4.63 -11.10 -19.00
C ARG A 11 3.92 -11.58 -17.74
N ARG A 12 3.93 -12.89 -17.46
CA ARG A 12 3.26 -13.45 -16.28
C ARG A 12 3.86 -12.89 -14.99
N ARG A 13 5.18 -12.79 -14.91
CA ARG A 13 5.88 -12.24 -13.74
C ARG A 13 5.62 -10.74 -13.57
N LEU A 14 5.69 -9.97 -14.65
CA LEU A 14 5.37 -8.54 -14.65
C LEU A 14 3.95 -8.31 -14.12
N ARG A 15 2.96 -9.04 -14.66
CA ARG A 15 1.57 -8.93 -14.25
C ARG A 15 1.35 -9.33 -12.79
N ALA A 16 2.07 -10.34 -12.30
CA ALA A 16 2.02 -10.73 -10.91
C ALA A 16 2.62 -9.64 -9.98
N ALA A 17 3.74 -9.03 -10.37
CA ALA A 17 4.41 -7.99 -9.60
C ALA A 17 3.54 -6.74 -9.46
N ILE A 18 2.99 -6.21 -10.56
CA ILE A 18 2.12 -5.02 -10.51
C ILE A 18 0.83 -5.30 -9.71
N LYS A 19 0.27 -6.52 -9.81
CA LYS A 19 -0.91 -6.91 -9.03
C LYS A 19 -0.59 -6.99 -7.54
N ALA A 20 0.57 -7.53 -7.16
CA ALA A 20 1.00 -7.63 -5.77
C ALA A 20 1.28 -6.25 -5.15
N ALA A 21 1.78 -5.32 -5.97
CA ALA A 21 2.07 -3.94 -5.58
C ALA A 21 0.85 -3.00 -5.64
N GLY A 22 -0.28 -3.46 -6.17
CA GLY A 22 -1.48 -2.62 -6.34
C GLY A 22 -1.34 -1.56 -7.44
N ILE A 23 -0.40 -1.70 -8.36
CA ILE A 23 -0.14 -0.76 -9.45
C ILE A 23 -1.17 -0.97 -10.56
N SER A 24 -1.84 0.11 -10.97
CA SER A 24 -2.76 0.11 -12.10
C SER A 24 -2.03 0.09 -13.45
N VAL A 25 -2.72 -0.34 -14.50
CA VAL A 25 -2.16 -0.35 -15.87
C VAL A 25 -1.82 1.08 -16.33
N SER A 26 -2.64 2.07 -15.97
CA SER A 26 -2.40 3.47 -16.30
C SER A 26 -1.14 4.02 -15.63
N GLU A 27 -0.90 3.71 -14.36
CA GLU A 27 0.33 4.12 -13.65
C GLU A 27 1.58 3.47 -14.26
N LEU A 28 1.50 2.17 -14.55
CA LEU A 28 2.57 1.46 -15.24
C LEU A 28 2.87 2.10 -16.60
N TRP A 29 1.83 2.37 -17.39
CA TRP A 29 1.96 2.98 -18.70
C TRP A 29 2.55 4.39 -18.63
N LEU A 30 2.09 5.25 -17.71
CA LEU A 30 2.64 6.60 -17.52
C LEU A 30 4.14 6.58 -17.20
N LYS A 31 4.55 5.66 -16.32
CA LYS A 31 5.96 5.48 -15.97
C LYS A 31 6.77 4.96 -17.16
N TYR A 32 6.25 3.95 -17.86
CA TYR A 32 6.86 3.39 -19.07
C TYR A 32 6.99 4.45 -20.18
N PHE A 33 5.97 5.28 -20.40
CA PHE A 33 5.99 6.37 -21.36
C PHE A 33 7.07 7.41 -21.02
N SER A 34 7.24 7.72 -19.73
CA SER A 34 8.31 8.60 -19.23
C SER A 34 9.72 8.03 -19.50
N LEU A 35 9.84 6.71 -19.67
CA LEU A 35 11.08 6.01 -20.03
C LEU A 35 11.25 5.86 -21.56
N SER A 36 10.55 6.67 -22.36
CA SER A 36 10.53 6.60 -23.84
C SER A 36 9.91 5.31 -24.39
N GLY A 37 8.91 4.78 -23.67
CA GLY A 37 8.06 3.71 -24.17
C GLY A 37 7.25 4.13 -25.39
N ASP A 38 7.23 3.29 -26.43
CA ASP A 38 6.59 3.59 -27.73
C ASP A 38 5.14 3.08 -27.81
N ALA A 39 4.76 2.14 -26.93
CA ALA A 39 3.42 1.54 -26.91
C ALA A 39 2.39 2.41 -26.17
N GLY A 40 1.17 2.45 -26.71
CA GLY A 40 0.03 3.08 -26.05
C GLY A 40 -0.48 2.28 -24.84
N GLU A 41 -1.32 2.92 -24.01
CA GLU A 41 -1.91 2.28 -22.82
C GLU A 41 -2.67 0.99 -23.16
N TYR A 42 -3.49 1.02 -24.23
CA TYR A 42 -4.23 -0.15 -24.69
C TYR A 42 -3.31 -1.27 -25.23
N GLU A 43 -2.17 -0.93 -25.81
CA GLU A 43 -1.20 -1.93 -26.27
C GLU A 43 -0.46 -2.57 -25.10
N VAL A 44 -0.15 -1.80 -24.07
CA VAL A 44 0.38 -2.31 -22.80
C VAL A 44 -0.64 -3.23 -22.14
N GLU A 45 -1.92 -2.85 -22.09
CA GLU A 45 -2.99 -3.70 -21.57
C GLU A 45 -3.12 -5.00 -22.38
N ALA A 46 -3.20 -4.90 -23.71
CA ALA A 46 -3.27 -6.05 -24.61
C ALA A 46 -2.06 -6.98 -24.44
N TYR A 47 -0.86 -6.39 -24.27
CA TYR A 47 0.34 -7.15 -23.94
C TYR A 47 0.16 -7.88 -22.61
N LEU A 48 -0.23 -7.22 -21.52
CA LEU A 48 -0.44 -7.86 -20.20
C LEU A 48 -1.53 -8.95 -20.21
N GLN A 49 -2.51 -8.84 -21.11
CA GLN A 49 -3.54 -9.84 -21.33
C GLN A 49 -3.08 -11.00 -22.23
N GLY A 50 -1.92 -10.86 -22.89
CA GLY A 50 -1.38 -11.85 -23.82
C GLY A 50 -2.03 -11.84 -25.20
N LEU A 51 -2.74 -10.76 -25.53
CA LEU A 51 -3.38 -10.53 -26.83
C LEU A 51 -2.41 -9.91 -27.85
N LEU A 52 -1.34 -9.28 -27.36
CA LEU A 52 -0.29 -8.64 -28.16
C LEU A 52 1.09 -9.11 -27.70
N SER A 53 2.03 -9.19 -28.63
CA SER A 53 3.46 -9.34 -28.34
C SER A 53 4.19 -8.03 -28.54
N LEU A 54 5.06 -7.67 -27.60
CA LEU A 54 5.89 -6.47 -27.68
C LEU A 54 7.36 -6.82 -27.94
N PRO A 55 8.12 -5.95 -28.62
CA PRO A 55 9.57 -6.10 -28.76
C PRO A 55 10.25 -6.24 -27.40
N ALA A 56 11.35 -6.99 -27.32
CA ALA A 56 12.08 -7.25 -26.07
C ALA A 56 12.40 -5.96 -25.30
N VAL A 57 12.89 -4.92 -26.01
CA VAL A 57 13.18 -3.61 -25.42
C VAL A 57 11.96 -3.00 -24.73
N GLN A 58 10.77 -3.09 -25.34
CA GLN A 58 9.56 -2.54 -24.75
C GLN A 58 9.11 -3.35 -23.53
N ARG A 59 9.29 -4.67 -23.57
CA ARG A 59 9.00 -5.55 -22.41
C ARG A 59 9.94 -5.27 -21.24
N ASP A 60 11.21 -4.99 -21.51
CA ASP A 60 12.20 -4.64 -20.51
C ASP A 60 11.95 -3.25 -19.91
N LEU A 61 11.52 -2.28 -20.72
CA LEU A 61 11.08 -0.96 -20.24
C LEU A 61 9.85 -1.06 -19.34
N LEU A 62 8.88 -1.92 -19.67
CA LEU A 62 7.73 -2.18 -18.80
C LEU A 62 8.16 -2.82 -17.47
N ALA A 63 9.13 -3.73 -17.50
CA ALA A 63 9.69 -4.32 -16.28
C ALA A 63 10.43 -3.29 -15.44
N LEU A 64 11.22 -2.40 -16.07
CA LEU A 64 11.89 -1.30 -15.39
C LEU A 64 10.89 -0.34 -14.74
N ALA A 65 9.87 0.09 -15.49
CA ALA A 65 8.79 0.94 -14.98
C ALA A 65 8.10 0.34 -13.76
N ALA A 66 7.74 -0.96 -13.83
CA ALA A 66 7.13 -1.66 -12.72
C ALA A 66 8.05 -1.72 -11.49
N ASN A 67 9.34 -2.03 -11.69
CA ASN A 67 10.29 -2.11 -10.58
C ASN A 67 10.47 -0.76 -9.89
N GLU A 68 10.60 0.33 -10.64
CA GLU A 68 10.71 1.67 -10.06
C GLU A 68 9.46 2.04 -9.25
N LEU A 69 8.26 1.75 -9.77
CA LEU A 69 7.02 1.99 -9.03
C LEU A 69 6.92 1.14 -7.75
N ILE A 70 7.43 -0.09 -7.77
CA ILE A 70 7.47 -0.97 -6.60
C ILE A 70 8.49 -0.46 -5.57
N ASP A 71 9.64 0.03 -6.02
CA ASP A 71 10.68 0.55 -5.14
C ASP A 71 10.27 1.84 -4.43
N ASP A 72 9.39 2.63 -5.04
CA ASP A 72 8.80 3.83 -4.45
C ASP A 72 7.76 3.50 -3.35
N LEU A 73 7.28 2.25 -3.25
CA LEU A 73 6.33 1.85 -2.21
C LEU A 73 7.01 1.73 -0.84
N PRO A 74 6.34 2.17 0.24
CA PRO A 74 6.87 2.06 1.59
C PRO A 74 7.06 0.58 1.95
N ARG A 75 8.31 0.19 2.21
CA ARG A 75 8.64 -1.17 2.65
C ARG A 75 8.28 -1.33 4.13
N PRO A 76 7.36 -2.23 4.52
CA PRO A 76 7.05 -2.47 5.92
C PRO A 76 8.32 -2.95 6.64
N ARG A 77 8.60 -2.34 7.80
CA ARG A 77 9.71 -2.80 8.66
C ARG A 77 9.23 -4.00 9.48
N ALA A 78 10.07 -5.02 9.56
CA ALA A 78 9.83 -6.12 10.49
C ALA A 78 9.90 -5.57 11.93
N PRO A 79 8.93 -5.90 12.80
CA PRO A 79 9.00 -5.50 14.20
C PRO A 79 10.19 -6.20 14.88
N TYR A 80 10.88 -5.48 15.75
CA TYR A 80 11.87 -6.06 16.67
C TYR A 80 11.15 -6.76 17.82
N SER A 81 11.82 -7.70 18.48
CA SER A 81 11.28 -8.39 19.65
C SER A 81 10.85 -7.41 20.76
N ASP A 82 11.50 -6.25 20.86
CA ASP A 82 11.18 -5.20 21.83
C ASP A 82 9.93 -4.37 21.47
N ASP A 83 9.48 -4.39 20.21
CA ASP A 83 8.23 -3.72 19.79
C ASP A 83 6.97 -4.40 20.36
N PHE A 84 7.11 -5.60 20.93
CA PHE A 84 6.04 -6.35 21.59
C PHE A 84 5.99 -6.12 23.12
N GLY A 85 6.49 -4.97 23.59
CA GLY A 85 6.52 -4.62 25.02
C GLY A 85 5.15 -4.79 25.71
N PRO A 86 5.15 -5.05 27.03
CA PRO A 86 3.91 -5.38 27.75
C PRO A 86 2.91 -4.25 27.59
N GLU A 87 1.71 -4.56 27.09
CA GLU A 87 0.58 -3.64 27.11
C GLU A 87 0.45 -3.08 28.55
N PRO A 88 0.25 -1.76 28.72
CA PRO A 88 0.05 -1.20 30.05
C PRO A 88 -1.20 -1.84 30.67
N ALA A 89 -0.95 -2.79 31.57
CA ALA A 89 -1.99 -3.51 32.28
C ALA A 89 -2.85 -2.49 33.04
N GLY A 90 -4.08 -2.33 32.56
CA GLY A 90 -5.22 -1.79 33.30
C GLY A 90 -4.96 -0.51 34.10
N ALA A 91 -5.12 0.65 33.46
CA ALA A 91 -5.70 1.78 34.16
C ALA A 91 -7.21 1.52 34.37
N ASP A 92 -7.53 0.49 35.17
CA ASP A 92 -8.86 0.33 35.78
C ASP A 92 -8.90 1.32 36.96
N GLY A 93 -9.04 2.60 36.60
CA GLY A 93 -9.25 3.69 37.53
C GLY A 93 -10.64 3.56 38.11
N GLY A 94 -10.73 2.92 39.28
CA GLY A 94 -11.95 2.56 39.97
C GLY A 94 -12.99 3.68 40.05
N ASP A 95 -14.19 3.32 39.60
CA ASP A 95 -15.45 3.96 39.94
C ASP A 95 -15.67 3.78 41.46
N GLY A 96 -15.30 4.79 42.24
CA GLY A 96 -15.59 4.87 43.67
C GLY A 96 -16.87 5.68 43.88
N PRO A 97 -17.95 5.11 44.45
CA PRO A 97 -19.13 5.89 44.75
C PRO A 97 -18.82 6.83 45.92
N THR A 98 -18.96 8.14 45.72
CA THR A 98 -19.00 9.12 46.81
C THR A 98 -20.31 8.92 47.59
N PRO A 99 -20.27 8.50 48.87
CA PRO A 99 -21.45 8.52 49.70
C PRO A 99 -21.68 9.97 50.16
N GLY A 100 -22.89 10.46 49.95
CA GLY A 100 -23.31 11.78 50.37
C GLY A 100 -23.25 11.96 51.90
N SER A 101 -22.97 13.19 52.31
CA SER A 101 -23.39 13.69 53.61
C SER A 101 -24.28 14.90 53.37
N ALA A 102 -25.58 14.68 53.52
CA ALA A 102 -26.57 15.72 53.77
C ALA A 102 -26.50 16.13 55.25
N ASP A 103 -26.63 17.43 55.53
CA ASP A 103 -27.43 18.05 56.60
C ASP A 103 -27.18 19.57 56.48
N ASP A 104 -28.13 20.38 56.01
CA ASP A 104 -29.34 20.88 56.68
C ASP A 104 -29.06 21.97 57.76
N ARG A 105 -29.82 23.06 57.62
CA ARG A 105 -30.22 24.10 58.62
C ARG A 105 -29.47 25.43 58.77
N THR A 106 -30.24 26.46 58.40
CA THR A 106 -30.68 27.65 59.17
C THR A 106 -29.85 28.96 59.19
N ALA A 107 -30.42 29.96 58.48
CA ALA A 107 -30.95 31.25 58.97
C ALA A 107 -30.04 32.37 59.54
N GLY A 108 -30.37 33.61 59.13
CA GLY A 108 -29.95 34.92 59.68
C GLY A 108 -29.25 35.77 58.61
N ALA A 109 -29.81 36.82 57.98
CA ALA A 109 -30.41 38.08 58.46
C ALA A 109 -29.39 38.99 59.19
N ASP A 110 -29.34 40.27 58.76
CA ASP A 110 -28.51 41.42 59.18
C ASP A 110 -27.05 41.39 58.67
N GLU A 111 -26.50 42.43 58.02
CA GLU A 111 -26.55 43.89 58.30
C GLU A 111 -26.50 44.73 57.00
#